data_AF-A0A2E6GL39-F1
#
_entry.id   AF-A0A2E6GL39-F1
#
_cell.length_a   1.000
_cell.length_b   1.000
_cell.length_c   1.000
_cell.angle_alpha   90.00
_cell.angle_beta   90.00
_cell.angle_gamma   90.00
#
_symmetry.space_group_name_H-M   'P 1'
#
loop_
_entity.id
_entity.type
_entity.pdbx_description
1 polymer ?
#
loop_
_entity_poly.entity_id
_entity_poly.type
_entity_poly.pdbx_seq_one_letter_code
_entity_poly.pdbx_strand_id
1 'polypeptide(L)'
;MIIDWVTQEYLPLLVDSFTNPQKRVSVGYLLVAIVVALIWSAWVSKSSWRKGASEGFKNILGRAVIFSRSARADYKLLLVNQAIMLAMTPLFVTKLAVATALFMYMHETIPAGSAFFGDVSVWTVSIIYTVFLFVLDDFSRFAVHYCLHRVPCLWAFHKTHHSAETLTPFTVYRTHPIEGVLFSFRGIFVQAISISLFVFFFGDRVDLVSIYGVNALLFIFNVTGANLRHSHIRIRYGAGPEHIFMSPAQHQIHHSIAPEHHDRNFGAALAIWDWLSGTLYISKKEETVSFGLEETPEPNAHDLATLYFAPFAEIFHSFVDRIPGLRSGEKKDVKHAI
;
A
#
# COMPACT_ATOMS: atom_id res chain seq x y z
N MET A 1 14.24 6.97 30.35
CA MET A 1 12.91 6.59 29.82
C MET A 1 12.71 7.03 28.37
N ILE A 2 12.59 8.33 28.03
CA ILE A 2 12.41 8.76 26.62
C ILE A 2 13.65 8.46 25.76
N ILE A 3 14.85 8.79 26.24
CA ILE A 3 16.09 8.51 25.51
C ILE A 3 16.27 7.00 25.27
N ASP A 4 15.95 6.18 26.27
CA ASP A 4 16.03 4.71 26.14
C ASP A 4 15.02 4.20 25.12
N TRP A 5 13.76 4.66 25.16
CA TRP A 5 12.75 4.30 24.17
C TRP A 5 13.17 4.71 22.75
N VAL A 6 13.69 5.93 22.58
CA VAL A 6 14.17 6.40 21.27
C VAL A 6 15.32 5.53 20.77
N THR A 7 16.31 5.23 21.62
CA THR A 7 17.53 4.54 21.22
C THR A 7 17.37 3.04 21.07
N GLN A 8 16.52 2.39 21.87
CA GLN A 8 16.36 0.94 21.92
C GLN A 8 15.16 0.41 21.13
N GLU A 9 14.12 1.23 20.91
CA GLU A 9 12.89 0.78 20.23
C GLU A 9 12.72 1.50 18.89
N TYR A 10 12.66 2.83 18.91
CA TYR A 10 12.31 3.63 17.73
C TYR A 10 13.42 3.66 16.67
N LEU A 11 14.67 3.91 17.04
CA LEU A 11 15.79 3.92 16.07
C LEU A 11 15.98 2.56 15.38
N PRO A 12 15.97 1.42 16.08
CA PRO A 12 16.00 0.11 15.43
C PRO A 12 14.83 -0.11 14.47
N LEU A 13 13.61 0.29 14.82
CA LEU A 13 12.45 0.20 13.92
C LEU A 13 12.62 1.05 12.65
N LEU A 14 13.18 2.26 12.81
CA LEU A 14 13.45 3.14 11.69
C LEU A 14 14.51 2.54 10.76
N VAL A 15 15.58 1.97 11.32
CA VAL A 15 16.62 1.27 10.55
C VAL A 15 16.06 0.02 9.87
N ASP A 16 15.24 -0.78 10.56
CA ASP A 16 14.57 -1.98 10.03
C ASP A 16 13.78 -1.66 8.76
N SER A 17 13.15 -0.48 8.69
CA SER A 17 12.41 -0.04 7.51
C SER A 17 13.25 -0.01 6.24
N PHE A 18 14.56 0.19 6.37
CA PHE A 18 15.52 0.29 5.28
C PHE A 18 16.40 -0.95 5.10
N THR A 19 16.59 -1.77 6.12
CA THR A 19 17.48 -2.94 6.06
C THR A 19 16.72 -4.25 5.89
N ASN A 20 15.46 -4.31 6.30
CA ASN A 20 14.67 -5.53 6.26
C ASN A 20 14.13 -5.83 4.86
N PRO A 21 14.46 -6.98 4.24
CA PRO A 21 14.00 -7.34 2.90
C PRO A 21 12.49 -7.64 2.83
N GLN A 22 11.76 -7.63 3.94
CA GLN A 22 10.29 -7.68 3.92
C GLN A 22 9.67 -6.29 3.74
N LYS A 23 10.45 -5.22 3.90
CA LYS A 23 10.00 -3.84 3.75
C LYS A 23 10.24 -3.38 2.32
N ARG A 24 9.20 -2.79 1.72
CA ARG A 24 9.23 -2.34 0.32
C ARG A 24 10.32 -1.31 0.03
N VAL A 25 10.61 -0.41 0.99
CA VAL A 25 11.65 0.62 0.84
C VAL A 25 13.03 0.18 1.33
N SER A 26 13.26 -1.13 1.49
CA SER A 26 14.60 -1.62 1.82
C SER A 26 15.61 -1.12 0.79
N VAL A 27 16.82 -0.81 1.23
CA VAL A 27 17.88 -0.24 0.38
C VAL A 27 18.13 -1.13 -0.82
N GLY A 28 18.12 -2.44 -0.64
CA GLY A 28 18.24 -3.40 -1.74
C GLY A 28 17.19 -3.18 -2.83
N TYR A 29 15.92 -3.04 -2.47
CA TYR A 29 14.85 -2.82 -3.44
C TYR A 29 14.85 -1.41 -4.04
N LEU A 30 15.28 -0.40 -3.29
CA LEU A 30 15.46 0.95 -3.83
C LEU A 30 16.56 0.98 -4.89
N LEU A 31 17.69 0.31 -4.64
CA LEU A 31 18.80 0.21 -5.61
C LEU A 31 18.37 -0.54 -6.87
N VAL A 32 17.65 -1.66 -6.73
CA VAL A 32 17.10 -2.40 -7.87
C VAL A 32 16.13 -1.52 -8.67
N ALA A 33 15.22 -0.80 -8.00
CA ALA A 33 14.29 0.09 -8.66
C ALA A 33 15.00 1.21 -9.44
N ILE A 34 16.07 1.79 -8.87
CA ILE A 34 16.91 2.79 -9.57
C ILE A 34 17.50 2.17 -10.85
N VAL A 35 18.11 0.99 -10.76
CA VAL A 35 18.70 0.32 -11.93
C VAL A 35 17.66 0.05 -13.01
N VAL A 36 16.50 -0.52 -12.63
CA VAL A 36 15.39 -0.79 -13.56
C VAL A 36 14.90 0.51 -14.20
N ALA A 37 14.74 1.58 -13.43
CA ALA A 37 14.32 2.89 -13.93
C ALA A 37 15.29 3.47 -14.96
N LEU A 38 16.59 3.40 -14.71
CA LEU A 38 17.62 3.92 -15.61
C LEU A 38 17.66 3.12 -16.92
N ILE A 39 17.63 1.79 -16.83
CA ILE A 39 17.60 0.90 -18.01
C ILE A 39 16.32 1.15 -18.82
N TRP A 40 15.16 1.19 -18.18
CA TRP A 40 13.89 1.45 -18.85
C TRP A 40 13.88 2.81 -19.55
N SER A 41 14.29 3.87 -18.85
CA SER A 41 14.31 5.23 -19.41
C SER A 41 15.28 5.34 -20.59
N ALA A 42 16.42 4.66 -20.51
CA ALA A 42 17.39 4.60 -21.60
C ALA A 42 16.85 3.84 -22.82
N TRP A 43 16.10 2.75 -22.59
CA TRP A 43 15.51 1.91 -23.62
C TRP A 43 14.34 2.60 -24.37
N VAL A 44 13.50 3.35 -23.66
CA VAL A 44 12.34 4.05 -24.25
C VAL A 44 12.74 5.39 -24.92
N SER A 45 13.91 5.95 -24.59
CA SER A 45 14.33 7.26 -25.11
C SER A 45 14.51 7.24 -26.63
N LYS A 46 13.84 8.19 -27.30
CA LYS A 46 13.97 8.42 -28.75
C LYS A 46 15.28 9.11 -29.15
N SER A 47 16.05 9.61 -28.17
CA SER A 47 17.24 10.43 -28.43
C SER A 47 18.54 9.63 -28.38
N SER A 48 18.92 9.12 -27.20
CA SER A 48 20.03 8.19 -27.02
C SER A 48 19.96 7.53 -25.63
N TRP A 49 20.60 6.37 -25.49
CA TRP A 49 20.68 5.62 -24.22
C TRP A 49 21.16 6.50 -23.06
N ARG A 50 22.25 7.25 -23.25
CA ARG A 50 22.81 8.15 -22.23
C ARG A 50 21.84 9.25 -21.82
N LYS A 51 21.14 9.86 -22.77
CA LYS A 51 20.17 10.93 -22.48
C LYS A 51 18.96 10.37 -21.73
N GLY A 52 18.42 9.23 -22.18
CA GLY A 52 17.32 8.55 -21.48
C GLY A 52 17.67 8.14 -20.05
N ALA A 53 18.86 7.57 -19.82
CA ALA A 53 19.31 7.27 -18.45
C ALA A 53 19.44 8.54 -17.58
N SER A 54 19.94 9.65 -18.15
CA SER A 54 20.05 10.92 -17.43
C SER A 54 18.68 11.53 -17.08
N GLU A 55 17.71 11.46 -18.00
CA GLU A 55 16.31 11.85 -17.75
C GLU A 55 15.67 10.97 -16.68
N GLY A 56 15.85 9.65 -16.78
CA GLY A 56 15.44 8.68 -15.77
C GLY A 56 15.97 9.07 -14.40
N PHE A 57 17.28 9.31 -14.27
CA PHE A 57 17.91 9.76 -13.03
C PHE A 57 17.29 11.05 -12.48
N LYS A 58 17.05 12.06 -13.31
CA LYS A 58 16.40 13.32 -12.88
C LYS A 58 14.97 13.07 -12.38
N ASN A 59 14.25 12.14 -13.00
CA ASN A 59 12.86 11.81 -12.67
C ASN A 59 12.69 11.00 -11.38
N ILE A 60 13.74 10.34 -10.89
CA ILE A 60 13.73 9.59 -9.62
C ILE A 60 14.54 10.24 -8.51
N LEU A 61 15.69 10.84 -8.84
CA LEU A 61 16.69 11.34 -7.90
C LEU A 61 17.01 12.83 -8.10
N GLY A 62 16.30 13.51 -9.00
CA GLY A 62 16.46 14.94 -9.19
C GLY A 62 16.11 15.72 -7.92
N ARG A 63 16.78 16.86 -7.72
CA ARG A 63 16.53 17.73 -6.56
C ARG A 63 15.07 18.17 -6.45
N ALA A 64 14.43 18.43 -7.58
CA ALA A 64 13.01 18.79 -7.65
C ALA A 64 12.10 17.66 -7.17
N VAL A 65 12.53 16.40 -7.24
CA VAL A 65 11.76 15.24 -6.78
C VAL A 65 12.01 15.00 -5.29
N ILE A 66 13.26 14.71 -4.91
CA ILE A 66 13.64 14.35 -3.52
C ILE A 66 13.38 15.48 -2.53
N PHE A 67 13.63 16.73 -2.92
CA PHE A 67 13.51 17.88 -2.02
C PHE A 67 12.24 18.70 -2.25
N SER A 68 11.27 18.20 -3.02
CA SER A 68 9.95 18.82 -3.17
C SER A 68 9.24 18.99 -1.82
N ARG A 69 8.28 19.92 -1.74
CA ARG A 69 7.44 20.07 -0.54
C ARG A 69 6.66 18.77 -0.26
N SER A 70 6.15 18.13 -1.32
CA SER A 70 5.46 16.84 -1.24
C SER A 70 6.34 15.72 -0.65
N ALA A 71 7.54 15.49 -1.20
CA ALA A 71 8.44 14.43 -0.71
C ALA A 71 8.92 14.67 0.73
N ARG A 72 9.13 15.92 1.14
CA ARG A 72 9.46 16.25 2.53
C ARG A 72 8.33 15.89 3.49
N ALA A 73 7.07 16.02 3.07
CA ALA A 73 5.93 15.58 3.87
C ALA A 73 5.94 14.06 4.06
N ASP A 74 6.25 13.30 3.00
CA ASP A 74 6.39 11.84 3.07
C ASP A 74 7.46 11.42 4.10
N TYR A 75 8.61 12.11 4.14
CA TYR A 75 9.67 11.84 5.12
C TYR A 75 9.26 12.19 6.55
N LYS A 76 8.56 13.31 6.75
CA LYS A 76 8.03 13.68 8.07
C LYS A 76 6.99 12.68 8.55
N LEU A 77 6.07 12.26 7.67
CA LEU A 77 5.07 11.25 7.98
C LEU A 77 5.69 9.90 8.28
N LEU A 78 6.72 9.46 7.53
CA LEU A 78 7.48 8.26 7.86
C LEU A 78 7.97 8.28 9.32
N LEU A 79 8.64 9.36 9.74
CA LEU A 79 9.18 9.48 11.10
C LEU A 79 8.08 9.50 12.15
N VAL A 80 7.07 10.35 11.96
CA VAL A 80 6.01 10.55 12.96
C VAL A 80 5.07 9.34 13.05
N ASN A 81 4.62 8.79 11.91
CA ASN A 81 3.72 7.65 11.89
C ASN A 81 4.38 6.40 12.48
N GLN A 82 5.69 6.19 12.29
CA GLN A 82 6.36 5.06 12.93
C GLN A 82 6.33 5.17 14.46
N ALA A 83 6.58 6.36 15.00
CA ALA A 83 6.49 6.59 16.44
C ALA A 83 5.06 6.35 16.97
N ILE A 84 4.05 6.86 16.26
CA ILE A 84 2.63 6.66 16.60
C ILE A 84 2.28 5.17 16.58
N MET A 85 2.58 4.47 15.50
CA MET A 85 2.25 3.05 15.35
C MET A 85 3.02 2.18 16.35
N LEU A 86 4.27 2.50 16.65
CA LEU A 86 5.04 1.81 17.70
C LEU A 86 4.38 1.98 19.07
N ALA A 87 3.96 3.19 19.42
CA ALA A 87 3.25 3.46 20.67
C ALA A 87 1.89 2.74 20.76
N MET A 88 1.21 2.54 19.62
CA MET A 88 -0.08 1.84 19.56
C MET A 88 0.05 0.31 19.51
N THR A 89 1.20 -0.23 19.14
CA THR A 89 1.41 -1.68 18.94
C THR A 89 0.99 -2.53 20.15
N PRO A 90 1.26 -2.15 21.42
CA PRO A 90 0.82 -2.91 22.59
C PRO A 90 -0.71 -3.01 22.75
N LEU A 91 -1.47 -2.14 22.08
CA LEU A 91 -2.94 -2.15 22.11
C LEU A 91 -3.54 -3.13 21.11
N PHE A 92 -2.72 -3.67 20.19
CA PHE A 92 -3.21 -4.58 19.15
C PHE A 92 -3.26 -6.01 19.67
N VAL A 93 -4.33 -6.72 19.32
CA VAL A 93 -4.38 -8.17 19.48
C VAL A 93 -3.30 -8.81 18.60
N THR A 94 -2.57 -9.78 19.13
CA THR A 94 -1.53 -10.44 18.35
C THR A 94 -2.16 -11.41 17.36
N LYS A 95 -1.54 -11.55 16.18
CA LYS A 95 -1.95 -12.55 15.18
C LYS A 95 -1.98 -13.98 15.73
N LEU A 96 -1.09 -14.30 16.68
CA LEU A 96 -1.06 -15.61 17.33
C LEU A 96 -2.28 -15.80 18.22
N ALA A 97 -2.66 -14.80 19.03
CA ALA A 97 -3.85 -14.89 19.87
C ALA A 97 -5.12 -15.11 19.04
N VAL A 98 -5.29 -14.37 17.93
CA VAL A 98 -6.42 -14.57 17.01
C VAL A 98 -6.36 -15.94 16.35
N ALA A 99 -5.19 -16.38 15.88
CA ALA A 99 -5.02 -17.69 15.25
C ALA A 99 -5.38 -18.83 16.22
N THR A 100 -4.91 -18.75 17.46
CA THR A 100 -5.24 -19.73 18.51
C THR A 100 -6.73 -19.73 18.81
N ALA A 101 -7.37 -18.56 18.96
CA ALA A 101 -8.82 -18.49 19.19
C ALA A 101 -9.62 -19.13 18.05
N LEU A 102 -9.25 -18.85 16.79
CA LEU A 102 -9.87 -19.46 15.62
C LEU A 102 -9.64 -20.98 15.57
N PHE A 103 -8.42 -21.44 15.87
CA PHE A 103 -8.10 -22.86 15.92
C PHE A 103 -8.93 -23.60 16.98
N MET A 104 -9.00 -23.05 18.20
CA MET A 104 -9.80 -23.62 19.30
C MET A 104 -11.28 -23.67 18.93
N TYR A 105 -11.81 -22.58 18.36
CA TYR A 105 -13.20 -22.53 17.88
C TYR A 105 -13.49 -23.62 16.82
N MET A 106 -12.59 -23.81 15.84
CA MET A 106 -12.74 -24.88 14.85
C MET A 106 -12.68 -26.27 15.48
N HIS A 107 -11.79 -26.48 16.45
CA HIS A 107 -11.65 -27.76 17.15
C HIS A 107 -12.89 -28.11 18.00
N GLU A 108 -13.52 -27.12 18.63
CA GLU A 108 -14.76 -27.29 19.38
C GLU A 108 -15.97 -27.56 18.46
N THR A 109 -16.00 -26.92 17.28
CA THR A 109 -17.17 -26.97 16.37
C THR A 109 -17.14 -28.10 15.37
N ILE A 110 -15.97 -28.70 15.09
CA ILE A 110 -15.80 -29.78 14.11
C ILE A 110 -15.50 -31.09 14.86
N PRO A 111 -16.51 -31.97 15.07
CA PRO A 111 -16.36 -33.17 15.90
C PRO A 111 -15.39 -34.21 15.34
N ALA A 112 -15.08 -34.13 14.05
CA ALA A 112 -14.18 -35.05 13.37
C ALA A 112 -12.69 -34.81 13.71
N GLY A 113 -12.37 -33.79 14.50
CA GLY A 113 -11.00 -33.48 14.93
C GLY A 113 -10.27 -32.52 13.97
N SER A 114 -8.94 -32.56 14.00
CA SER A 114 -8.04 -31.73 13.18
C SER A 114 -7.03 -32.61 12.44
N ALA A 115 -6.19 -31.98 11.60
CA ALA A 115 -5.16 -32.62 10.79
C ALA A 115 -5.69 -33.64 9.76
N PHE A 116 -6.87 -33.38 9.18
CA PHE A 116 -7.49 -34.19 8.12
C PHE A 116 -6.55 -34.55 6.95
N PHE A 117 -5.58 -33.69 6.68
CA PHE A 117 -4.59 -33.84 5.62
C PHE A 117 -3.16 -33.89 6.17
N GLY A 118 -2.97 -34.40 7.40
CA GLY A 118 -1.67 -34.47 8.09
C GLY A 118 -0.60 -35.33 7.39
N ASP A 119 -1.02 -36.22 6.50
CA ASP A 119 -0.14 -37.07 5.69
C ASP A 119 0.35 -36.41 4.40
N VAL A 120 -0.18 -35.24 4.04
CA VAL A 120 0.27 -34.48 2.87
C VAL A 120 1.71 -33.98 3.10
N SER A 121 2.53 -34.04 2.04
CA SER A 121 3.93 -33.63 2.14
C SER A 121 4.07 -32.14 2.52
N VAL A 122 5.08 -31.83 3.34
CA VAL A 122 5.39 -30.45 3.78
C VAL A 122 5.59 -29.50 2.59
N TRP A 123 6.18 -29.97 1.50
CA TRP A 123 6.37 -29.18 0.29
C TRP A 123 5.04 -28.80 -0.37
N THR A 124 4.12 -29.75 -0.48
CA THR A 124 2.78 -29.50 -1.02
C THR A 124 2.03 -28.51 -0.15
N VAL A 125 2.03 -28.70 1.18
CA VAL A 125 1.39 -27.77 2.13
C VAL A 125 2.00 -26.38 2.01
N SER A 126 3.33 -26.27 1.93
CA SER A 126 4.03 -24.99 1.85
C SER A 126 3.71 -24.20 0.58
N ILE A 127 3.61 -24.88 -0.57
CA ILE A 127 3.21 -24.25 -1.83
C ILE A 127 1.76 -23.75 -1.76
N ILE A 128 0.84 -24.60 -1.29
CA ILE A 128 -0.58 -24.23 -1.16
C ILE A 128 -0.74 -23.08 -0.17
N TYR A 129 -0.06 -23.11 0.97
CA TYR A 129 -0.07 -22.04 1.97
C TYR A 129 0.46 -20.73 1.39
N THR A 130 1.60 -20.78 0.69
CA THR A 130 2.21 -19.60 0.06
C THR A 130 1.26 -18.95 -0.93
N VAL A 131 0.65 -19.74 -1.82
CA VAL A 131 -0.31 -19.23 -2.82
C VAL A 131 -1.57 -18.71 -2.13
N PHE A 132 -2.12 -19.46 -1.18
CA PHE A 132 -3.32 -19.06 -0.43
C PHE A 132 -3.11 -17.74 0.30
N LEU A 133 -2.02 -17.62 1.07
CA LEU A 133 -1.70 -16.41 1.81
C LEU A 133 -1.46 -15.25 0.84
N PHE A 134 -0.73 -15.44 -0.25
CA PHE A 134 -0.52 -14.38 -1.24
C PHE A 134 -1.83 -13.88 -1.85
N VAL A 135 -2.71 -14.79 -2.30
CA VAL A 135 -3.99 -14.42 -2.92
C VAL A 135 -4.92 -13.74 -1.91
N LEU A 136 -5.02 -14.28 -0.70
CA LEU A 136 -5.84 -13.67 0.36
C LEU A 136 -5.27 -12.32 0.81
N ASP A 137 -3.95 -12.20 0.89
CA ASP A 137 -3.28 -10.94 1.20
C ASP A 137 -3.58 -9.91 0.09
N ASP A 138 -3.31 -10.22 -1.17
CA ASP A 138 -3.53 -9.28 -2.27
C ASP A 138 -5.01 -8.87 -2.40
N PHE A 139 -5.95 -9.83 -2.32
CA PHE A 139 -7.38 -9.54 -2.35
C PHE A 139 -7.82 -8.63 -1.20
N SER A 140 -7.40 -8.90 0.03
CA SER A 140 -7.80 -8.08 1.18
C SER A 140 -7.18 -6.68 1.14
N ARG A 141 -6.02 -6.48 0.50
CA ARG A 141 -5.50 -5.13 0.20
C ARG A 141 -6.40 -4.41 -0.79
N PHE A 142 -6.77 -5.08 -1.88
CA PHE A 142 -7.72 -4.55 -2.84
C PHE A 142 -9.04 -4.17 -2.15
N ALA A 143 -9.61 -5.05 -1.32
CA ALA A 143 -10.90 -4.80 -0.66
C ALA A 143 -10.83 -3.60 0.30
N VAL A 144 -9.78 -3.50 1.12
CA VAL A 144 -9.58 -2.32 1.98
C VAL A 144 -9.42 -1.06 1.12
N HIS A 145 -8.60 -1.11 0.08
CA HIS A 145 -8.33 0.03 -0.78
C HIS A 145 -9.58 0.50 -1.56
N TYR A 146 -10.38 -0.44 -2.06
CA TYR A 146 -11.68 -0.17 -2.65
C TYR A 146 -12.60 0.55 -1.65
N CYS A 147 -12.69 0.07 -0.40
CA CYS A 147 -13.45 0.74 0.65
C CYS A 147 -12.89 2.13 1.00
N LEU A 148 -11.56 2.30 0.98
CA LEU A 148 -10.91 3.59 1.20
C LEU A 148 -11.32 4.63 0.15
N HIS A 149 -11.65 4.21 -1.07
CA HIS A 149 -12.17 5.10 -2.11
C HIS A 149 -13.70 5.28 -2.05
N ARG A 150 -14.45 4.20 -1.76
CA ARG A 150 -15.91 4.23 -1.84
C ARG A 150 -16.64 4.76 -0.61
N VAL A 151 -16.01 4.69 0.57
CA VAL A 151 -16.63 5.14 1.82
C VAL A 151 -16.13 6.55 2.14
N PRO A 152 -17.00 7.60 2.17
CA PRO A 152 -16.55 8.98 2.29
C PRO A 152 -15.65 9.27 3.50
N CYS A 153 -15.91 8.65 4.66
CA CYS A 153 -15.07 8.85 5.83
C CYS A 153 -13.70 8.18 5.71
N LEU A 154 -13.60 7.05 5.00
CA LEU A 154 -12.32 6.41 4.74
C LEU A 154 -11.54 7.16 3.66
N TRP A 155 -12.25 7.70 2.66
CA TRP A 155 -11.67 8.56 1.63
C TRP A 155 -11.03 9.80 2.22
N ALA A 156 -11.68 10.47 3.18
CA ALA A 156 -11.10 11.63 3.84
C ALA A 156 -9.71 11.34 4.44
N PHE A 157 -9.50 10.15 5.00
CA PHE A 157 -8.17 9.72 5.47
C PHE A 157 -7.24 9.35 4.30
N HIS A 158 -7.73 8.57 3.35
CA HIS A 158 -6.92 8.07 2.23
C HIS A 158 -6.51 9.17 1.24
N LYS A 159 -7.26 10.28 1.18
CA LYS A 159 -6.92 11.51 0.48
C LYS A 159 -5.54 12.05 0.87
N THR A 160 -5.09 11.79 2.10
CA THR A 160 -3.70 12.05 2.54
C THR A 160 -2.70 11.40 1.59
N HIS A 161 -2.92 10.16 1.17
CA HIS A 161 -2.07 9.42 0.24
C HIS A 161 -2.08 10.04 -1.17
N HIS A 162 -3.27 10.37 -1.67
CA HIS A 162 -3.47 10.97 -3.00
C HIS A 162 -3.03 12.43 -3.09
N SER A 163 -2.85 13.13 -1.97
CA SER A 163 -2.32 14.50 -1.92
C SER A 163 -0.85 14.65 -2.32
N ALA A 164 -0.16 13.58 -2.70
CA ALA A 164 1.21 13.66 -3.17
C ALA A 164 1.26 14.27 -4.57
N GLU A 165 1.82 15.48 -4.69
CA GLU A 165 2.09 16.12 -6.00
C GLU A 165 3.32 15.54 -6.70
N THR A 166 4.19 14.90 -5.92
CA THR A 166 5.44 14.29 -6.41
C THR A 166 5.53 12.90 -5.79
N LEU A 167 5.48 11.87 -6.65
CA LEU A 167 5.58 10.49 -6.20
C LEU A 167 7.04 10.08 -6.00
N THR A 168 7.31 9.47 -4.85
CA THR A 168 8.57 8.80 -4.54
C THR A 168 8.28 7.45 -3.88
N PRO A 169 9.24 6.52 -3.79
CA PRO A 169 9.04 5.28 -3.03
C PRO A 169 8.54 5.49 -1.59
N PHE A 170 8.83 6.66 -1.01
CA PHE A 170 8.40 7.06 0.33
C PHE A 170 6.94 7.50 0.42
N THR A 171 6.28 7.77 -0.69
CA THR A 171 4.84 8.07 -0.73
C THR A 171 4.00 6.92 -0.18
N VAL A 172 4.54 5.70 -0.11
CA VAL A 172 3.93 4.57 0.64
C VAL A 172 3.69 4.88 2.13
N TYR A 173 4.46 5.79 2.72
CA TYR A 173 4.31 6.24 4.12
C TYR A 173 3.46 7.50 4.26
N ARG A 174 3.00 8.07 3.14
CA ARG A 174 2.07 9.18 3.13
C ARG A 174 0.66 8.67 3.42
N THR A 175 0.44 8.25 4.65
CA THR A 175 -0.81 7.63 5.10
C THR A 175 -1.23 8.22 6.42
N HIS A 176 -2.54 8.25 6.67
CA HIS A 176 -3.06 8.64 7.97
C HIS A 176 -2.91 7.47 8.98
N PRO A 177 -2.62 7.69 10.28
CA PRO A 177 -2.47 6.62 11.26
C PRO A 177 -3.69 5.69 11.36
N ILE A 178 -4.91 6.22 11.17
CA ILE A 178 -6.13 5.41 11.11
C ILE A 178 -6.08 4.40 9.97
N GLU A 179 -5.57 4.78 8.80
CA GLU A 179 -5.32 3.85 7.69
C GLU A 179 -4.24 2.83 8.09
N GLY A 180 -3.18 3.26 8.78
CA GLY A 180 -2.17 2.37 9.34
C GLY A 180 -2.76 1.29 10.27
N VAL A 181 -3.64 1.69 11.19
CA VAL A 181 -4.37 0.79 12.10
C VAL A 181 -5.26 -0.19 11.32
N LEU A 182 -5.99 0.30 10.32
CA LEU A 182 -6.84 -0.53 9.46
C LEU A 182 -6.02 -1.63 8.74
N PHE A 183 -4.89 -1.25 8.15
CA PHE A 183 -3.99 -2.21 7.49
C PHE A 183 -3.31 -3.16 8.49
N SER A 184 -3.00 -2.71 9.71
CA SER A 184 -2.48 -3.59 10.78
C SER A 184 -3.49 -4.67 11.17
N PHE A 185 -4.74 -4.30 11.46
CA PHE A 185 -5.79 -5.28 11.77
C PHE A 185 -6.05 -6.22 10.61
N ARG A 186 -6.17 -5.69 9.39
CA ARG A 186 -6.31 -6.53 8.19
C ARG A 186 -5.16 -7.53 8.06
N GLY A 187 -3.92 -7.12 8.27
CA GLY A 187 -2.75 -8.01 8.26
C GLY A 187 -2.78 -9.07 9.37
N ILE A 188 -3.23 -8.71 10.57
CA ILE A 188 -3.42 -9.62 11.71
C ILE A 188 -4.44 -10.70 11.36
N PHE A 189 -5.63 -10.31 10.87
CA PHE A 189 -6.71 -11.27 10.56
C PHE A 189 -6.36 -12.18 9.39
N VAL A 190 -5.79 -11.65 8.30
CA VAL A 190 -5.36 -12.46 7.15
C VAL A 190 -4.36 -13.52 7.58
N GLN A 191 -3.31 -13.13 8.33
CA GLN A 191 -2.32 -14.08 8.81
C GLN A 191 -2.92 -15.08 9.80
N ALA A 192 -3.78 -14.63 10.73
CA ALA A 192 -4.40 -15.50 11.71
C ALA A 192 -5.34 -16.54 11.07
N ILE A 193 -6.14 -16.15 10.08
CA ILE A 193 -7.00 -17.04 9.31
C ILE A 193 -6.14 -18.05 8.54
N SER A 194 -5.11 -17.60 7.82
CA SER A 194 -4.22 -18.51 7.09
C SER A 194 -3.53 -19.51 8.02
N ILE A 195 -2.95 -19.06 9.14
CA ILE A 195 -2.26 -19.94 10.10
C ILE A 195 -3.26 -20.93 10.71
N SER A 196 -4.38 -20.44 11.25
CA SER A 196 -5.35 -21.30 11.93
C SER A 196 -5.94 -22.36 11.01
N LEU A 197 -6.36 -21.99 9.79
CA LEU A 197 -6.90 -22.94 8.81
C LEU A 197 -5.87 -24.02 8.47
N PHE A 198 -4.63 -23.63 8.17
CA PHE A 198 -3.65 -24.63 7.74
C PHE A 198 -3.17 -25.51 8.88
N VAL A 199 -2.98 -24.96 10.08
CA VAL A 199 -2.69 -25.79 11.26
C VAL A 199 -3.86 -26.74 11.56
N PHE A 200 -5.10 -26.27 11.41
CA PHE A 200 -6.28 -27.08 11.64
C PHE A 200 -6.43 -28.23 10.63
N PHE A 201 -6.20 -27.99 9.33
CA PHE A 201 -6.39 -29.01 8.30
C PHE A 201 -5.15 -29.89 8.07
N PHE A 202 -3.95 -29.34 8.21
CA PHE A 202 -2.69 -30.01 7.86
C PHE A 202 -1.79 -30.31 9.08
N GLY A 203 -2.16 -29.87 10.29
CA GLY A 203 -1.36 -30.09 11.50
C GLY A 203 -0.11 -29.20 11.56
N ASP A 204 0.99 -29.74 12.08
CA ASP A 204 2.26 -29.03 12.28
C ASP A 204 3.10 -28.88 10.98
N ARG A 205 2.51 -29.21 9.82
CA ARG A 205 3.17 -29.19 8.52
C ARG A 205 3.42 -27.78 7.96
N VAL A 206 2.89 -26.75 8.59
CA VAL A 206 3.18 -25.34 8.26
C VAL A 206 4.47 -24.94 8.96
N ASP A 207 5.58 -24.95 8.24
CA ASP A 207 6.92 -24.73 8.78
C ASP A 207 7.57 -23.42 8.27
N LEU A 208 8.86 -23.26 8.59
CA LEU A 208 9.66 -22.13 8.12
C LEU A 208 9.72 -22.03 6.58
N VAL A 209 9.64 -23.13 5.84
CA VAL A 209 9.68 -23.14 4.36
C VAL A 209 8.47 -22.39 3.79
N SER A 210 7.30 -22.52 4.42
CA SER A 210 6.10 -21.75 4.09
C SER A 210 6.33 -20.23 4.25
N ILE A 211 7.07 -19.81 5.27
CA ILE A 211 7.42 -18.40 5.51
C ILE A 211 8.39 -17.89 4.43
N TYR A 212 9.37 -18.70 4.03
CA TYR A 212 10.31 -18.36 2.95
C TYR A 212 9.63 -18.29 1.57
N GLY A 213 8.67 -19.16 1.29
CA GLY A 213 7.89 -19.14 0.03
C GLY A 213 7.08 -17.85 -0.15
N VAL A 214 6.42 -17.39 0.91
CA VAL A 214 5.69 -16.11 0.93
C VAL A 214 6.64 -14.94 0.70
N ASN A 215 7.84 -15.00 1.29
CA ASN A 215 8.88 -14.00 1.06
C ASN A 215 9.36 -13.99 -0.41
N ALA A 216 9.31 -15.12 -1.13
CA ALA A 216 9.73 -15.17 -2.53
C ALA A 216 8.78 -14.39 -3.47
N LEU A 217 7.46 -14.53 -3.30
CA LEU A 217 6.48 -13.78 -4.11
C LEU A 217 6.54 -12.27 -3.80
N LEU A 218 6.66 -11.92 -2.51
CA LEU A 218 6.88 -10.54 -2.09
C LEU A 218 8.19 -9.99 -2.63
N PHE A 219 9.27 -10.78 -2.61
CA PHE A 219 10.55 -10.42 -3.17
C PHE A 219 10.43 -10.13 -4.67
N ILE A 220 9.78 -11.01 -5.44
CA ILE A 220 9.56 -10.82 -6.88
C ILE A 220 8.79 -9.53 -7.14
N PHE A 221 7.69 -9.29 -6.42
CA PHE A 221 6.92 -8.05 -6.55
C PHE A 221 7.78 -6.81 -6.26
N ASN A 222 8.58 -6.86 -5.19
CA ASN A 222 9.42 -5.74 -4.78
C ASN A 222 10.54 -5.42 -5.79
N VAL A 223 11.21 -6.44 -6.35
CA VAL A 223 12.28 -6.25 -7.34
C VAL A 223 11.77 -5.90 -8.73
N THR A 224 10.54 -6.29 -9.11
CA THR A 224 10.03 -6.11 -10.49
C THR A 224 9.33 -4.78 -10.74
N GLY A 225 9.05 -3.98 -9.71
CA GLY A 225 8.44 -2.67 -9.94
C GLY A 225 7.65 -2.08 -8.78
N ALA A 226 7.57 -2.72 -7.60
CA ALA A 226 6.81 -2.18 -6.48
C ALA A 226 7.17 -0.72 -6.21
N ASN A 227 8.45 -0.37 -6.06
CA ASN A 227 8.85 1.03 -5.80
C ASN A 227 8.59 1.98 -6.98
N LEU A 228 8.61 1.49 -8.23
CA LEU A 228 8.46 2.34 -9.42
C LEU A 228 7.03 2.84 -9.62
N ARG A 229 6.03 2.17 -9.02
CA ARG A 229 4.64 2.62 -9.03
C ARG A 229 4.44 3.98 -8.33
N HIS A 230 5.33 4.33 -7.40
CA HIS A 230 5.40 5.66 -6.78
C HIS A 230 6.67 6.38 -7.26
N SER A 231 6.73 6.64 -8.55
CA SER A 231 7.83 7.39 -9.18
C SER A 231 7.34 8.07 -10.45
N HIS A 232 8.19 8.83 -11.13
CA HIS A 232 7.91 9.41 -12.45
C HIS A 232 8.35 8.50 -13.61
N ILE A 233 8.61 7.21 -13.33
CA ILE A 233 9.02 6.23 -14.33
C ILE A 233 7.80 5.39 -14.72
N ARG A 234 7.28 5.63 -15.92
CA ARG A 234 6.08 4.97 -16.43
C ARG A 234 6.44 3.64 -17.09
N ILE A 235 6.27 2.54 -16.36
CA ILE A 235 6.42 1.17 -16.87
C ILE A 235 5.03 0.56 -17.06
N ARG A 236 4.72 0.20 -18.30
CA ARG A 236 3.50 -0.48 -18.71
C ARG A 236 3.81 -1.94 -19.01
N TYR A 237 2.87 -2.83 -18.72
CA TYR A 237 2.97 -4.24 -19.13
C TYR A 237 2.18 -4.52 -20.42
N GLY A 238 1.33 -3.58 -20.84
CA GLY A 238 0.50 -3.72 -22.03
C GLY A 238 -0.84 -4.40 -21.72
N ALA A 239 -1.78 -4.33 -22.68
CA ALA A 239 -3.18 -4.64 -22.41
C ALA A 239 -3.40 -6.04 -21.83
N GLY A 240 -2.80 -7.10 -22.39
CA GLY A 240 -2.97 -8.46 -21.88
C GLY A 240 -2.53 -8.62 -20.42
N PRO A 241 -1.24 -8.42 -20.10
CA PRO A 241 -0.74 -8.55 -18.72
C PRO A 241 -1.42 -7.63 -17.71
N GLU A 242 -1.82 -6.42 -18.10
CA GLU A 242 -2.46 -5.43 -17.21
C GLU A 242 -3.89 -5.80 -16.77
N HIS A 243 -4.50 -6.85 -17.34
CA HIS A 243 -5.75 -7.43 -16.79
C HIS A 243 -5.51 -8.31 -15.56
N ILE A 244 -4.28 -8.80 -15.38
CA ILE A 244 -3.95 -9.77 -14.33
C ILE A 244 -2.98 -9.16 -13.32
N PHE A 245 -1.95 -8.45 -13.79
CA PHE A 245 -0.89 -7.88 -12.98
C PHE A 245 -0.94 -6.37 -12.98
N MET A 246 -0.81 -5.76 -11.79
CA MET A 246 -0.81 -4.32 -11.63
C MET A 246 0.54 -3.73 -12.08
N SER A 247 0.55 -2.97 -13.17
CA SER A 247 1.75 -2.28 -13.64
C SER A 247 2.04 -0.99 -12.85
N PRO A 248 3.31 -0.51 -12.81
CA PRO A 248 3.63 0.80 -12.27
C PRO A 248 2.80 1.93 -12.92
N ALA A 249 2.56 1.85 -14.23
CA ALA A 249 1.73 2.82 -14.95
C ALA A 249 0.27 2.81 -14.51
N GLN A 250 -0.33 1.65 -14.26
CA GLN A 250 -1.72 1.54 -13.77
C GLN A 250 -1.89 2.15 -12.36
N HIS A 251 -0.93 1.93 -11.48
CA HIS A 251 -0.94 2.53 -10.14
C HIS A 251 -0.67 4.04 -10.19
N GLN A 252 0.18 4.53 -11.09
CA GLN A 252 0.35 5.97 -11.31
C GLN A 252 -0.96 6.60 -11.80
N ILE A 253 -1.67 5.94 -12.72
CA ILE A 253 -2.99 6.38 -13.19
C ILE A 253 -3.98 6.47 -12.03
N HIS A 254 -3.97 5.51 -11.11
CA HIS A 254 -4.80 5.57 -9.91
C HIS A 254 -4.56 6.83 -9.05
N HIS A 255 -3.33 7.35 -9.01
CA HIS A 255 -2.97 8.61 -8.34
C HIS A 255 -3.30 9.86 -9.16
N SER A 256 -3.84 9.70 -10.37
CA SER A 256 -4.05 10.81 -11.29
C SER A 256 -5.21 11.70 -10.87
N ILE A 257 -5.03 13.01 -11.04
CA ILE A 257 -6.11 13.98 -10.88
C ILE A 257 -7.14 13.95 -12.04
N ALA A 258 -6.84 13.27 -13.15
CA ALA A 258 -7.70 13.30 -14.32
C ALA A 258 -9.04 12.55 -14.05
N PRO A 259 -10.21 13.16 -14.36
CA PRO A 259 -11.50 12.57 -14.04
C PRO A 259 -11.74 11.16 -14.59
N GLU A 260 -11.17 10.83 -15.74
CA GLU A 260 -11.28 9.49 -16.35
C GLU A 260 -10.54 8.39 -15.56
N HIS A 261 -9.63 8.78 -14.66
CA HIS A 261 -8.81 7.89 -13.85
C HIS A 261 -9.36 7.69 -12.42
N HIS A 262 -10.34 8.50 -12.01
CA HIS A 262 -10.98 8.41 -10.70
C HIS A 262 -11.64 7.04 -10.50
N ASP A 263 -11.55 6.50 -9.29
CA ASP A 263 -12.07 5.18 -8.93
C ASP A 263 -11.60 4.02 -9.87
N ARG A 264 -10.31 4.04 -10.24
CA ARG A 264 -9.69 2.98 -11.04
C ARG A 264 -8.46 2.37 -10.36
N ASN A 265 -8.17 1.11 -10.71
CA ASN A 265 -6.91 0.40 -10.41
C ASN A 265 -6.52 0.36 -8.92
N PHE A 266 -7.37 -0.20 -8.07
CA PHE A 266 -7.15 -0.36 -6.63
C PHE A 266 -6.22 -1.54 -6.26
N GLY A 267 -5.92 -2.43 -7.20
CA GLY A 267 -5.10 -3.62 -6.98
C GLY A 267 -3.69 -3.30 -6.47
N ALA A 268 -3.18 -4.17 -5.59
CA ALA A 268 -1.82 -4.05 -5.06
C ALA A 268 -0.82 -4.69 -6.03
N ALA A 269 -0.76 -6.02 -6.09
CA ALA A 269 0.06 -6.77 -7.05
C ALA A 269 -0.76 -7.27 -8.25
N LEU A 270 -2.00 -7.69 -8.02
CA LEU A 270 -2.88 -8.18 -9.08
C LEU A 270 -3.92 -7.12 -9.48
N ALA A 271 -4.13 -6.99 -10.79
CA ALA A 271 -5.18 -6.17 -11.39
C ALA A 271 -6.48 -6.99 -11.64
N ILE A 272 -6.45 -8.30 -11.40
CA ILE A 272 -7.61 -9.18 -11.60
C ILE A 272 -8.82 -8.75 -10.76
N TRP A 273 -8.60 -8.21 -9.57
CA TRP A 273 -9.68 -7.72 -8.70
C TRP A 273 -10.36 -6.49 -9.27
N ASP A 274 -9.58 -5.59 -9.88
CA ASP A 274 -10.12 -4.44 -10.62
C ASP A 274 -10.89 -4.89 -11.86
N TRP A 275 -10.42 -5.94 -12.52
CA TRP A 275 -11.12 -6.50 -13.68
C TRP A 275 -12.49 -7.06 -13.27
N LEU A 276 -12.53 -7.87 -12.20
CA LEU A 276 -13.75 -8.48 -11.69
C LEU A 276 -14.75 -7.46 -11.13
N SER A 277 -14.26 -6.36 -10.56
CA SER A 277 -15.10 -5.30 -9.98
C SER A 277 -15.45 -4.17 -10.96
N GLY A 278 -14.94 -4.22 -12.19
CA GLY A 278 -15.19 -3.19 -13.22
C GLY A 278 -14.47 -1.87 -12.99
N THR A 279 -13.40 -1.85 -12.19
CA THR A 279 -12.58 -0.66 -11.90
C THR A 279 -11.25 -0.66 -12.64
N LEU A 280 -11.02 -1.64 -13.50
CA LEU A 280 -9.80 -1.74 -14.30
C LEU A 280 -9.71 -0.63 -15.34
N TYR A 281 -8.57 0.08 -15.33
CA TYR A 281 -8.15 0.97 -16.41
C TYR A 281 -6.79 0.52 -16.95
N ILE A 282 -6.76 0.14 -18.23
CA ILE A 282 -5.54 -0.28 -18.92
C ILE A 282 -4.75 0.96 -19.33
N SER A 283 -3.45 0.97 -19.02
CA SER A 283 -2.62 2.14 -19.23
C SER A 283 -2.39 2.41 -20.73
N LYS A 284 -2.39 3.68 -21.17
CA LYS A 284 -2.16 4.05 -22.59
C LYS A 284 -0.75 4.58 -22.87
N LYS A 285 -0.21 4.27 -24.05
CA LYS A 285 1.20 4.55 -24.42
C LYS A 285 1.57 6.01 -24.28
N GLU A 286 0.69 6.89 -24.73
CA GLU A 286 0.86 8.34 -24.72
C GLU A 286 -0.17 8.95 -23.76
N GLU A 287 0.14 8.91 -22.46
CA GLU A 287 -0.75 9.39 -21.41
C GLU A 287 0.11 10.08 -20.34
N THR A 288 -0.12 11.38 -20.19
CA THR A 288 0.51 12.21 -19.18
C THR A 288 -0.34 12.22 -17.93
N VAL A 289 0.30 12.04 -16.78
CA VAL A 289 -0.37 11.97 -15.49
C VAL A 289 0.14 13.09 -14.60
N SER A 290 -0.80 13.86 -14.04
CA SER A 290 -0.56 14.83 -12.98
C SER A 290 -1.11 14.28 -11.66
N PHE A 291 -0.44 14.59 -10.55
CA PHE A 291 -0.76 14.08 -9.21
C PHE A 291 -1.10 15.22 -8.25
N GLY A 292 -1.71 14.90 -7.10
CA GLY A 292 -2.13 15.86 -6.07
C GLY A 292 -3.65 15.89 -5.90
N LEU A 293 -4.17 16.97 -5.30
CA LEU A 293 -5.60 17.20 -5.11
C LEU A 293 -5.96 18.56 -5.69
N GLU A 294 -6.71 18.57 -6.80
CA GLU A 294 -7.15 19.78 -7.53
C GLU A 294 -6.00 20.73 -7.98
N GLU A 295 -6.33 21.74 -8.81
CA GLU A 295 -5.31 22.55 -9.52
C GLU A 295 -4.65 23.63 -8.64
N THR A 296 -5.22 23.97 -7.47
CA THR A 296 -4.64 24.99 -6.56
C THR A 296 -4.38 24.41 -5.17
N PRO A 297 -3.14 23.98 -4.90
CA PRO A 297 -2.75 23.54 -3.56
C PRO A 297 -2.83 24.71 -2.59
N GLU A 298 -3.58 24.55 -1.51
CA GLU A 298 -3.49 25.42 -0.34
C GLU A 298 -2.01 25.49 0.11
N PRO A 299 -1.48 26.67 0.49
CA PRO A 299 -0.05 26.83 0.81
C PRO A 299 0.49 25.85 1.88
N ASN A 300 -0.40 25.34 2.73
CA ASN A 300 -0.16 24.44 3.85
C ASN A 300 -0.62 22.99 3.57
N ALA A 301 -0.95 22.62 2.32
CA ALA A 301 -1.47 21.29 1.97
C ALA A 301 -0.54 20.12 2.37
N HIS A 302 0.75 20.39 2.52
CA HIS A 302 1.77 19.40 2.89
C HIS A 302 2.25 19.51 4.35
N ASP A 303 1.65 20.39 5.15
CA ASP A 303 1.98 20.50 6.56
C ASP A 303 1.36 19.34 7.34
N LEU A 304 2.11 18.82 8.33
CA LEU A 304 1.65 17.68 9.15
C LEU A 304 0.29 17.95 9.80
N ALA A 305 0.07 19.18 10.30
CA ALA A 305 -1.19 19.56 10.90
C ALA A 305 -2.35 19.40 9.90
N THR A 306 -2.19 19.88 8.67
CA THR A 306 -3.19 19.71 7.61
C THR A 306 -3.42 18.23 7.31
N LEU A 307 -2.35 17.46 7.11
CA LEU A 307 -2.43 16.04 6.77
C LEU A 307 -3.09 15.18 7.87
N TYR A 308 -2.98 15.56 9.14
CA TYR A 308 -3.64 14.86 10.24
C TYR A 308 -5.06 15.37 10.53
N PHE A 309 -5.29 16.69 10.50
CA PHE A 309 -6.55 17.27 10.99
C PHE A 309 -7.57 17.56 9.90
N ALA A 310 -7.16 17.84 8.66
CA ALA A 310 -8.10 18.09 7.56
C ALA A 310 -9.04 16.90 7.30
N PRO A 311 -8.61 15.63 7.36
CA PRO A 311 -9.51 14.48 7.24
C PRO A 311 -10.66 14.51 8.26
N PHE A 312 -10.38 14.84 9.53
CA PHE A 312 -11.41 14.90 10.57
C PHE A 312 -12.39 16.06 10.34
N ALA A 313 -11.88 17.21 9.91
CA ALA A 313 -12.73 18.36 9.57
C ALA A 313 -13.66 18.02 8.39
N GLU A 314 -13.14 17.41 7.33
CA GLU A 314 -13.93 16.98 6.17
C GLU A 314 -15.03 15.98 6.58
N ILE A 315 -14.70 14.99 7.40
CA ILE A 315 -15.67 14.04 7.93
C ILE A 315 -16.77 14.77 8.71
N PHE A 316 -16.39 15.67 9.62
CA PHE A 316 -17.34 16.43 10.42
C PHE A 316 -18.29 17.27 9.54
N HIS A 317 -17.76 18.00 8.56
CA HIS A 317 -18.58 18.78 7.62
C HIS A 317 -19.53 17.89 6.81
N SER A 318 -19.05 16.74 6.31
CA SER A 318 -19.89 15.80 5.57
C SER A 318 -21.09 15.25 6.36
N PHE A 319 -20.98 15.18 7.69
CA PHE A 319 -22.08 14.80 8.58
C PHE A 319 -23.01 15.97 8.89
N VAL A 320 -22.46 17.15 9.18
CA VAL A 320 -23.25 18.35 9.51
C VAL A 320 -24.10 18.80 8.31
N ASP A 321 -23.56 18.75 7.09
CA ASP A 321 -24.26 19.15 5.86
C ASP A 321 -25.46 18.25 5.52
N ARG A 322 -25.52 17.05 6.10
CA ARG A 322 -26.64 16.11 5.99
C ARG A 322 -27.75 16.35 7.01
N ILE A 323 -27.57 17.25 7.99
CA ILE A 323 -28.59 17.59 8.98
C ILE A 323 -29.41 18.80 8.49
N PRO A 324 -30.72 18.65 8.23
CA PRO A 324 -31.59 19.78 7.86
C PRO A 324 -31.63 20.81 9.00
N GLY A 325 -31.27 22.07 8.71
CA GLY A 325 -31.36 23.20 9.66
C GLY A 325 -30.01 23.75 10.17
N LEU A 326 -28.89 23.05 9.92
CA LEU A 326 -27.54 23.51 10.30
C LEU A 326 -26.67 23.95 9.11
N ARG A 327 -27.25 24.06 7.91
CA ARG A 327 -26.52 24.50 6.71
C ARG A 327 -25.98 25.92 6.92
N SER A 328 -24.66 26.07 7.05
CA SER A 328 -24.02 27.37 6.93
C SER A 328 -24.17 27.83 5.49
N GLY A 329 -24.75 29.01 5.31
CA GLY A 329 -24.99 29.61 4.01
C GLY A 329 -23.69 30.01 3.32
N GLU A 330 -23.05 29.07 2.66
CA GLU A 330 -22.09 29.35 1.58
C GLU A 330 -21.98 28.09 0.71
N LYS A 331 -22.63 28.11 -0.46
CA LYS A 331 -22.31 27.17 -1.52
C LYS A 331 -20.91 27.49 -2.03
N LYS A 332 -19.88 26.87 -1.45
CA LYS A 332 -18.85 26.32 -2.31
C LYS A 332 -19.36 24.96 -2.73
N ASP A 333 -19.63 24.81 -4.02
CA ASP A 333 -19.74 23.49 -4.62
C ASP A 333 -18.38 22.80 -4.41
N VAL A 334 -18.16 22.24 -3.23
CA VAL A 334 -17.20 21.15 -3.05
C VAL A 334 -17.85 20.02 -3.81
N LYS A 335 -17.60 19.99 -5.12
CA LYS A 335 -17.70 18.75 -5.87
C LYS A 335 -16.89 17.79 -5.02
N HIS A 336 -17.56 16.81 -4.42
CA HIS A 336 -16.86 15.62 -3.97
C HIS A 336 -16.16 15.11 -5.22
N ALA A 337 -14.87 15.43 -5.35
CA ALA A 337 -13.97 14.73 -6.23
C ALA A 337 -13.95 13.31 -5.65
N ILE A 338 -14.80 12.49 -6.26
CA ILE A 338 -14.92 11.05 -6.06
C ILE A 338 -13.67 10.44 -6.66
#